data_AF-A0AAU5T853-F1
#
_entry.id   AF-A0AAU5T853-F1
#
_cell.length_a   1.000
_cell.length_b   1.000
_cell.length_c   1.000
_cell.angle_alpha   90.00
_cell.angle_beta   90.00
_cell.angle_gamma   90.00
#
_symmetry.space_group_name_H-M   'P 1'
#
loop_
_entity.id
_entity.type
_entity.pdbx_description
1 polymer ?
#
loop_
_entity_poly.entity_id
_entity_poly.type
_entity_poly.pdbx_seq_one_letter_code
_entity_poly.pdbx_strand_id
1 'polypeptide(L)'
;MSTVVLMWEARAVPGRGNELLEWARAQVLSREPVRREVLRAPQDRVLVVTWWEAAEGVAAELPELPEPAADLITRAVHRWRFESVEVAGG
;
A
#
# COMPACT_ATOMS: atom_id res chain seq x y z
N MET A 1 19.74 6.87 6.68
CA MET A 1 19.02 5.67 6.22
C MET A 1 18.04 5.29 7.30
N SER A 2 16.75 5.26 6.97
CA SER A 2 15.68 4.84 7.87
C SER A 2 14.68 3.95 7.14
N THR A 3 13.95 3.15 7.91
CA THR A 3 12.88 2.32 7.37
C THR A 3 11.65 3.19 7.14
N VAL A 4 11.23 3.29 5.88
CA VAL A 4 10.03 4.00 5.45
C VAL A 4 8.90 3.01 5.22
N VAL A 5 7.76 3.30 5.82
CA VAL A 5 6.50 2.58 5.61
C VAL A 5 5.66 3.36 4.62
N LEU A 6 5.26 2.73 3.52
CA LEU A 6 4.32 3.29 2.56
C LEU A 6 3.01 2.54 2.62
N MET A 7 1.96 3.26 2.99
CA MET A 7 0.59 2.79 3.09
C MET A 7 -0.21 3.25 1.88
N TRP A 8 -0.85 2.30 1.20
CA TRP A 8 -1.82 2.52 0.13
C TRP A 8 -3.16 1.94 0.55
N GLU A 9 -4.25 2.72 0.50
CA GLU A 9 -5.60 2.26 0.81
C GLU A 9 -6.57 2.59 -0.31
N ALA A 10 -7.41 1.62 -0.67
CA ALA A 10 -8.51 1.83 -1.57
C ALA A 10 -9.78 1.18 -1.04
N ARG A 11 -10.91 1.81 -1.36
CA ARG A 11 -12.25 1.28 -1.13
C ARG A 11 -12.87 0.91 -2.47
N ALA A 12 -13.23 -0.36 -2.63
CA ALA A 12 -13.89 -0.81 -3.85
C ALA A 12 -15.34 -0.30 -3.91
N VAL A 13 -15.90 -0.25 -5.11
CA VAL A 13 -17.36 -0.18 -5.29
C VAL A 13 -18.00 -1.35 -4.51
N PRO A 14 -19.15 -1.13 -3.84
CA PRO A 14 -19.76 -2.15 -2.97
C PRO A 14 -19.88 -3.52 -3.64
N GLY A 15 -19.39 -4.56 -2.98
CA GLY A 15 -19.38 -5.94 -3.48
C GLY A 15 -18.20 -6.31 -4.38
N ARG A 16 -17.36 -5.35 -4.80
CA ARG A 16 -16.15 -5.58 -5.62
C ARG A 16 -14.86 -5.71 -4.79
N GLY A 17 -14.96 -5.90 -3.47
CA GLY A 17 -13.79 -5.98 -2.58
C GLY A 17 -12.77 -7.07 -2.96
N ASN A 18 -13.25 -8.24 -3.40
CA ASN A 18 -12.38 -9.33 -3.84
C ASN A 18 -11.64 -9.00 -5.14
N GLU A 19 -12.31 -8.35 -6.08
CA GLU A 19 -11.69 -7.91 -7.34
C GLU A 19 -10.61 -6.87 -7.08
N LEU A 20 -10.86 -5.91 -6.19
CA LEU A 20 -9.84 -4.95 -5.75
C LEU A 20 -8.65 -5.64 -5.06
N LEU A 21 -8.91 -6.69 -4.27
CA LEU A 21 -7.85 -7.46 -3.61
C LEU A 21 -6.98 -8.22 -4.61
N GLU A 22 -7.59 -8.88 -5.60
CA GLU A 22 -6.88 -9.56 -6.67
C GLU A 22 -6.08 -8.58 -7.52
N TRP A 23 -6.69 -7.45 -7.89
CA TRP A 23 -6.01 -6.35 -8.56
C TRP A 23 -4.79 -5.89 -7.77
N ALA A 24 -4.92 -5.65 -6.47
CA ALA A 24 -3.82 -5.18 -5.64
C ALA A 24 -2.69 -6.22 -5.55
N ARG A 25 -3.01 -7.51 -5.44
CA ARG A 25 -2.02 -8.60 -5.41
C ARG A 25 -1.27 -8.75 -6.74
N ALA A 26 -1.92 -8.47 -7.86
CA ALA A 26 -1.30 -8.52 -9.18
C ALA A 26 -0.30 -7.37 -9.45
N GLN A 27 -0.31 -6.31 -8.63
CA GLN A 27 0.60 -5.17 -8.84
C GLN A 27 2.05 -5.56 -8.52
N VAL A 28 2.91 -5.50 -9.53
CA VAL A 28 4.36 -5.66 -9.43
C VAL A 28 5.01 -4.29 -9.29
N LEU A 29 5.86 -4.14 -8.27
CA LEU A 29 6.63 -2.91 -8.05
C LEU A 29 7.95 -2.98 -8.81
N SER A 30 8.46 -1.84 -9.28
CA SER A 30 9.74 -1.76 -10.00
C SER A 30 10.94 -2.19 -9.16
N ARG A 31 10.79 -2.23 -7.83
CA ARG A 31 11.74 -2.76 -6.86
C ARG A 31 10.97 -3.49 -5.77
N GLU A 32 11.54 -4.55 -5.21
CA GLU A 32 10.91 -5.27 -4.10
C GLU A 32 11.12 -4.53 -2.76
N PRO A 33 10.06 -4.39 -1.93
CA PRO A 33 10.21 -3.87 -0.57
C PRO A 33 10.80 -4.93 0.36
N VAL A 34 11.32 -4.50 1.52
CA VAL A 34 11.79 -5.39 2.60
C VAL A 34 10.65 -6.28 3.11
N ARG A 35 9.45 -5.70 3.18
CA ARG A 35 8.22 -6.41 3.53
C ARG A 35 7.08 -5.80 2.75
N ARG A 36 6.16 -6.66 2.31
CA ARG A 36 4.85 -6.26 1.77
C ARG A 36 3.77 -7.01 2.51
N GLU A 37 2.76 -6.29 2.95
CA GLU A 37 1.57 -6.87 3.56
C GLU A 37 0.33 -6.37 2.82
N VAL A 38 -0.59 -7.29 2.52
CA VAL A 38 -1.86 -7.00 1.85
C VAL A 38 -2.99 -7.41 2.78
N LEU A 39 -3.78 -6.42 3.21
CA LEU A 39 -4.83 -6.59 4.19
C LEU A 39 -6.19 -6.23 3.59
N ARG A 40 -7.24 -6.80 4.17
CA ARG A 40 -8.64 -6.42 3.92
C ARG A 40 -9.23 -5.80 5.17
N ALA A 41 -10.15 -4.87 4.98
CA ALA A 41 -10.92 -4.23 6.05
C ALA A 41 -12.41 -4.14 5.67
N PRO A 42 -13.30 -3.84 6.63
CA PRO A 42 -14.72 -3.68 6.34
C PRO A 42 -15.01 -2.67 5.23
N GLN A 43 -16.19 -2.76 4.62
CA GLN A 43 -16.64 -1.87 3.52
C GLN A 43 -15.71 -1.98 2.29
N ASP A 44 -15.42 -3.22 1.86
CA ASP A 44 -14.66 -3.53 0.65
C ASP A 44 -13.32 -2.79 0.54
N ARG A 45 -12.63 -2.63 1.67
CA ARG A 45 -11.33 -1.95 1.73
C ARG A 45 -10.18 -2.92 1.57
N VAL A 46 -9.20 -2.47 0.80
CA VAL A 46 -7.89 -3.12 0.65
C VAL A 46 -6.81 -2.13 1.08
N LEU A 47 -5.91 -2.62 1.92
CA LEU A 47 -4.75 -1.90 2.42
C LEU A 47 -3.50 -2.65 1.96
N VAL A 48 -2.56 -1.94 1.35
CA VAL A 48 -1.22 -2.47 1.06
C VAL A 48 -0.22 -1.63 1.82
N VAL A 49 0.60 -2.29 2.63
CA VAL A 49 1.68 -1.66 3.38
C VAL A 49 3.00 -2.24 2.92
N THR A 50 3.97 -1.37 2.64
CA THR A 50 5.32 -1.76 2.21
C THR A 50 6.37 -1.09 3.07
N TRP A 51 7.44 -1.81 3.39
CA TRP A 51 8.57 -1.33 4.18
C TRP A 51 9.82 -1.26 3.31
N TRP A 52 10.55 -0.16 3.41
CA TRP A 52 11.70 0.12 2.57
C TRP A 52 12.85 0.66 3.40
N GLU A 53 14.06 0.18 3.13
CA GLU A 53 15.27 0.89 3.57
C GLU A 53 15.55 2.03 2.60
N ALA A 54 15.61 3.26 3.10
CA ALA A 54 15.77 4.46 2.28
C ALA A 54 16.83 5.40 2.87
N ALA A 55 17.80 5.83 2.05
CA ALA A 55 18.86 6.74 2.49
C ALA A 55 18.30 8.14 2.84
N GLU A 56 17.39 8.64 2.00
CA GLU A 56 16.70 9.94 2.13
C GLU A 56 15.46 9.90 3.04
N GLY A 57 15.22 8.77 3.72
CA GLY A 57 14.06 8.59 4.59
C GLY A 57 12.74 8.83 3.86
N VAL A 58 11.77 9.49 4.52
CA VAL A 58 10.41 9.71 3.98
C VAL A 58 10.36 10.52 2.68
N ALA A 59 11.44 11.25 2.34
CA ALA A 59 11.55 12.01 1.11
C ALA A 59 12.04 11.17 -0.09
N ALA A 60 12.41 9.89 0.13
CA ALA A 60 12.88 9.02 -0.93
C ALA A 60 11.79 8.72 -1.97
N GLU A 61 12.21 8.62 -3.24
CA GLU A 61 11.37 8.13 -4.33
C GLU A 61 11.23 6.61 -4.22
N LEU A 62 10.08 6.16 -3.71
CA LEU A 62 9.76 4.75 -3.49
C LEU A 62 8.68 4.29 -4.47
N PRO A 63 8.75 3.05 -5.00
CA PRO A 63 7.69 2.49 -5.83
C PRO A 63 6.34 2.46 -5.09
N GLU A 64 5.28 2.85 -5.78
CA GLU A 64 3.91 2.89 -5.26
C GLU A 64 2.97 2.04 -6.10
N LEU A 65 1.90 1.56 -5.48
CA LEU A 65 0.79 0.98 -6.23
C LEU A 65 0.09 2.09 -7.04
N PRO A 66 -0.27 1.83 -8.30
CA PRO A 66 -1.00 2.79 -9.12
C PRO A 66 -2.42 3.02 -8.59
N GLU A 67 -3.17 3.91 -9.24
CA GLU A 67 -4.62 3.96 -9.02
C GLU A 67 -5.30 2.87 -9.85
N PRO A 68 -6.27 2.13 -9.27
CA PRO A 68 -7.12 1.24 -10.04
C PRO A 68 -8.02 2.02 -11.00
N ALA A 69 -8.67 1.31 -11.93
CA ALA A 69 -9.69 1.92 -12.76
C ALA A 69 -10.80 2.54 -11.91
N ALA A 70 -11.31 3.71 -12.33
CA ALA A 70 -12.26 4.50 -11.55
C ALA A 70 -13.60 3.79 -11.28
N ASP A 71 -13.95 2.77 -12.07
CA ASP A 71 -15.15 1.96 -11.88
C ASP A 71 -14.96 0.87 -10.80
N LEU A 72 -13.72 0.58 -10.40
CA LEU A 72 -13.41 -0.41 -9.36
C LEU A 72 -13.42 0.21 -7.96
N ILE A 73 -13.17 1.51 -7.84
CA ILE A 73 -13.03 2.23 -6.56
C ILE A 73 -14.06 3.35 -6.41
N THR A 74 -14.47 3.64 -5.17
CA THR A 74 -15.48 4.69 -4.92
C THR A 74 -14.91 6.10 -4.85
N ARG A 75 -13.59 6.22 -4.73
CA ARG A 75 -12.83 7.48 -4.57
C ARG A 75 -11.35 7.22 -4.83
N ALA A 76 -10.58 8.29 -5.05
CA ALA A 76 -9.13 8.22 -5.15
C ALA A 76 -8.50 7.50 -3.94
N VAL A 77 -7.41 6.78 -4.19
CA VAL A 77 -6.71 6.00 -3.18
C VAL A 77 -5.97 6.91 -2.20
N HIS A 78 -5.83 6.47 -0.96
CA HIS A 78 -5.04 7.19 0.03
C HIS A 78 -3.60 6.66 0.05
N ARG A 79 -2.63 7.58 0.13
CA ARG A 79 -1.20 7.28 0.19
C ARG A 79 -0.57 8.05 1.34
N TRP A 80 0.10 7.32 2.23
CA TRP A 80 0.80 7.91 3.36
C TRP A 80 2.17 7.27 3.52
N ARG A 81 3.16 8.10 3.86
CA ARG A 81 4.51 7.67 4.19
C ARG A 81 4.77 7.92 5.67
N PHE A 82 5.43 6.97 6.31
CA PHE A 82 5.81 7.04 7.72
C PHE A 82 7.26 6.62 7.88
N GLU A 83 7.96 7.24 8.82
CA GLU A 83 9.23 6.72 9.32
C GLU A 83 8.95 5.72 10.44
N SER A 84 9.52 4.52 10.36
CA SER A 84 9.44 3.55 11.45
C SER A 84 10.42 3.96 12.55
N VAL A 85 9.88 4.34 13.70
CA VAL A 85 10.67 4.83 14.85
C VAL A 85 10.96 3.74 15.88
N GLU A 86 10.12 2.70 15.94
CA GLU A 86 10.26 1.57 16.87
C GLU A 86 9.57 0.33 16.28
N VAL A 87 10.12 -0.85 16.55
CA VAL A 87 9.49 -2.15 16.29
C VAL A 87 9.62 -2.99 17.56
N ALA A 88 8.49 -3.35 18.17
CA ALA A 88 8.46 -4.21 19.35
C ALA A 88 8.24 -5.68 18.94
N GLY A 89 9.12 -6.57 19.40
CA GLY A 89 9.01 -8.03 19.22
C GLY A 89 9.22 -8.52 17.79
N GLY A 90 10.43 -9.03 17.49
CA GLY A 90 10.79 -9.70 16.24
C GLY A 90 10.57 -11.20 16.29
#